data_AF-A0A3M6VM79-F1
#
_entry.id   AF-A0A3M6VM79-F1
#
_cell.length_a   1.000
_cell.length_b   1.000
_cell.length_c   1.000
_cell.angle_alpha   90.00
_cell.angle_beta   90.00
_cell.angle_gamma   90.00
#
_symmetry.space_group_name_H-M   'P 1'
#
loop_
_entity.id
_entity.type
_entity.pdbx_description
1 polymer ?
#
loop_
_entity_poly.entity_id
_entity_poly.type
_entity_poly.pdbx_seq_one_letter_code
_entity_poly.pdbx_strand_id
1 'polypeptide(L)'
;MAPTAGTRLRFKTVRGKKVSQTTKKVPSLKNRIRGLERFLSRGHEKKDQVAMEKKNAEKYKRPRFFERVKVMRKLRQAKNCIEQAKNEAERAEHEKKFKKYREKMMYIYYYPKSEPYIPLFLSASHSKENQKRQKKLRKEAIARFEKEQPIDAFHQFCFNDGKSKDSTTAEKTRSAAELLLKNPTKEMVKKQKKAYSKRSKSGEKSKHTPVLVNQEDDDEMPDAAKEDCVEEEEHEEHEMEKEEDDFFL
;
A
#
# COMPACT_ATOMS: atom_id res chain seq x y z
N MET A 1 21.26 59.75 82.37
CA MET A 1 21.23 60.52 81.10
C MET A 1 22.35 60.04 80.21
N ALA A 2 22.07 59.93 78.90
CA ALA A 2 22.94 59.57 77.76
C ALA A 2 23.40 58.09 77.64
N PRO A 3 23.71 57.58 76.42
CA PRO A 3 23.11 57.88 75.12
C PRO A 3 22.80 56.64 74.24
N THR A 4 22.10 56.95 73.15
CA THR A 4 21.71 56.21 71.94
C THR A 4 22.85 55.67 71.06
N ALA A 5 22.45 54.76 70.16
CA ALA A 5 22.99 54.47 68.82
C ALA A 5 24.02 53.33 68.66
N GLY A 6 23.57 52.28 67.96
CA GLY A 6 24.40 51.18 67.48
C GLY A 6 23.69 50.41 66.36
N THR A 7 23.26 51.11 65.30
CA THR A 7 22.65 50.51 64.10
C THR A 7 23.70 49.69 63.36
N ARG A 8 23.80 48.39 63.68
CA ARG A 8 24.73 47.48 63.02
C ARG A 8 24.22 47.16 61.62
N LEU A 9 24.79 47.84 60.63
CA LEU A 9 24.55 47.62 59.20
C LEU A 9 24.89 46.17 58.84
N ARG A 10 23.87 45.31 58.72
CA ARG A 10 24.03 43.90 58.33
C ARG A 10 24.17 43.84 56.81
N PHE A 11 25.42 43.83 56.32
CA PHE A 11 25.70 43.48 54.93
C PHE A 11 25.23 42.04 54.67
N LYS A 12 24.10 41.89 53.97
CA LYS A 12 23.70 40.61 53.39
C LYS A 12 24.70 40.29 52.29
N THR A 13 25.65 39.40 52.59
CA THR A 13 26.45 38.73 51.55
C THR A 13 25.48 38.00 50.63
N VAL A 14 25.27 38.54 49.44
CA VAL A 14 24.63 37.85 48.32
C VAL A 14 25.47 36.62 48.06
N ARG A 15 25.03 35.45 48.53
CA ARG A 15 25.63 34.17 48.15
C ARG A 15 25.44 34.05 46.64
N GLY A 16 26.49 34.40 45.91
CA GLY A 16 26.57 34.22 44.48
C GLY A 16 26.07 32.83 44.13
N LYS A 17 25.05 32.81 43.26
CA LYS A 17 24.51 31.62 42.63
C LYS A 17 25.71 30.97 41.95
N LYS A 18 26.36 30.00 42.60
CA LYS A 18 27.39 29.17 41.97
C LYS A 18 26.64 28.47 40.85
N VAL A 19 26.81 28.95 39.64
CA VAL A 19 26.58 28.18 38.42
C VAL A 19 27.59 27.04 38.55
N SER A 20 27.20 25.97 39.25
CA SER A 20 27.95 24.74 39.26
C SER A 20 27.97 24.31 37.81
N GLN A 21 29.10 24.54 37.14
CA GLN A 21 29.36 23.93 35.86
C GLN A 21 29.22 22.44 36.10
N THR A 22 28.07 21.89 35.74
CA THR A 22 27.85 20.45 35.74
C THR A 22 28.80 19.92 34.70
N THR A 23 30.01 19.55 35.12
CA THR A 23 30.97 18.81 34.30
C THR A 23 30.20 17.59 33.80
N LYS A 24 29.87 17.58 32.51
CA LYS A 24 29.06 16.53 31.90
C LYS A 24 29.76 15.21 32.17
N LYS A 25 29.24 14.41 33.10
CA LYS A 25 29.80 13.10 33.44
C LYS A 25 29.81 12.29 32.16
N VAL A 26 31.01 12.01 31.63
CA VAL A 26 31.16 11.23 30.41
C VAL A 26 30.57 9.86 30.70
N PRO A 27 29.54 9.42 29.96
CA PRO A 27 28.95 8.10 30.20
C PRO A 27 30.04 7.04 30.06
N SER A 28 30.02 6.06 30.96
CA SER A 28 31.03 4.99 30.97
C SER A 28 31.15 4.33 29.60
N LEU A 29 32.34 3.83 29.27
CA LEU A 29 32.59 3.15 28.00
C LEU A 29 31.53 2.06 27.72
N LYS A 30 31.13 1.32 28.77
CA LYS A 30 30.07 0.30 28.73
C LYS A 30 28.71 0.86 28.31
N ASN A 31 28.31 2.03 28.82
CA ASN A 31 27.06 2.67 28.43
C ASN A 31 27.11 3.22 26.99
N ARG A 32 28.29 3.67 26.55
CA ARG A 32 28.49 4.15 25.18
C ARG A 32 28.43 3.00 24.17
N ILE A 33 29.07 1.87 24.47
CA ILE A 33 29.02 0.64 23.66
C ILE A 33 27.56 0.14 23.57
N ARG A 34 26.86 -0.01 24.70
CA ARG A 34 25.45 -0.43 24.72
C ARG A 34 24.52 0.53 23.97
N GLY A 35 24.82 1.83 24.00
CA GLY A 35 24.10 2.85 23.25
C GLY A 35 24.31 2.72 21.74
N LEU A 36 25.55 2.46 21.31
CA LEU A 36 25.89 2.23 19.91
C LEU A 36 25.31 0.92 19.38
N GLU A 37 25.38 -0.17 20.15
CA GLU A 37 24.74 -1.45 19.80
C GLU A 37 23.25 -1.26 19.55
N ARG A 38 22.52 -0.62 20.49
CA ARG A 38 21.09 -0.31 20.30
C ARG A 38 20.83 0.57 19.08
N PHE A 39 21.69 1.55 18.82
CA PHE A 39 21.53 2.44 17.67
C PHE A 39 21.74 1.70 16.35
N LEU A 40 22.77 0.85 16.27
CA LEU A 40 23.05 0.01 15.11
C LEU A 40 21.93 -1.02 14.91
N SER A 41 21.54 -1.78 15.93
CA SER A 41 20.45 -2.76 15.83
C SER A 41 19.14 -2.11 15.36
N ARG A 42 18.71 -1.00 15.98
CA ARG A 42 17.52 -0.26 15.54
C ARG A 42 17.63 0.28 14.12
N GLY A 43 18.84 0.66 13.70
CA GLY A 43 19.11 1.16 12.36
C GLY A 43 19.01 0.05 11.30
N HIS A 44 19.54 -1.13 11.59
CA HIS A 44 19.46 -2.31 10.73
C HIS A 44 18.02 -2.84 10.63
N GLU A 45 17.33 -3.02 11.75
CA GLU A 45 15.93 -3.49 11.78
C GLU A 45 15.01 -2.61 10.91
N LYS A 46 15.15 -1.28 11.01
CA LYS A 46 14.36 -0.36 10.18
C LYS A 46 14.71 -0.45 8.70
N LYS A 47 16.00 -0.60 8.36
CA LYS A 47 16.43 -0.76 6.97
C LYS A 47 15.91 -2.07 6.37
N ASP A 48 15.96 -3.15 7.14
CA ASP A 48 15.49 -4.46 6.73
C ASP A 48 13.97 -4.47 6.55
N GLN A 49 13.22 -3.86 7.46
CA GLN A 49 11.78 -3.66 7.31
C GLN A 49 11.45 -2.86 6.04
N VAL A 50 12.11 -1.73 5.82
CA VAL A 50 11.90 -0.91 4.61
C VAL A 50 12.28 -1.67 3.34
N ALA A 51 13.34 -2.48 3.37
CA ALA A 51 13.73 -3.31 2.24
C ALA A 51 12.67 -4.38 1.94
N MET A 52 12.14 -5.05 2.97
CA MET A 52 11.07 -6.03 2.84
C MET A 52 9.77 -5.39 2.33
N GLU A 53 9.41 -4.21 2.84
CA GLU A 53 8.25 -3.45 2.36
C GLU A 53 8.37 -3.10 0.87
N LYS A 54 9.56 -2.69 0.41
CA LYS A 54 9.80 -2.39 -1.00
C LYS A 54 9.67 -3.64 -1.87
N LYS A 55 10.29 -4.75 -1.46
CA LYS A 55 10.18 -6.05 -2.16
C LYS A 55 8.72 -6.51 -2.25
N ASN A 56 7.97 -6.42 -1.15
CA ASN A 56 6.55 -6.76 -1.13
C ASN A 56 5.71 -5.82 -2.00
N ALA A 57 5.98 -4.52 -1.93
CA ALA A 57 5.26 -3.53 -2.73
C ALA A 57 5.46 -3.78 -4.22
N GLU A 58 6.67 -4.12 -4.66
CA GLU A 58 6.96 -4.45 -6.07
C GLU A 58 6.32 -5.77 -6.49
N LYS A 59 6.50 -6.83 -5.69
CA LYS A 59 5.95 -8.17 -5.96
C LYS A 59 4.43 -8.14 -6.08
N TYR A 60 3.75 -7.44 -5.18
CA TYR A 60 2.29 -7.41 -5.12
C TYR A 60 1.66 -6.18 -5.78
N LYS A 61 2.45 -5.32 -6.44
CA LYS A 61 1.94 -4.13 -7.14
C LYS A 61 0.88 -4.48 -8.18
N ARG A 62 1.19 -5.44 -9.07
CA ARG A 62 0.30 -5.85 -10.16
C ARG A 62 -0.95 -6.59 -9.64
N PRO A 63 -0.83 -7.65 -8.81
CA PRO A 63 -2.01 -8.32 -8.25
C PRO A 63 -2.96 -7.36 -7.52
N ARG A 64 -2.43 -6.49 -6.65
CA ARG A 64 -3.26 -5.49 -5.94
C ARG A 64 -3.92 -4.50 -6.89
N PHE A 65 -3.24 -4.11 -7.97
CA PHE A 65 -3.82 -3.22 -8.97
C PHE A 65 -5.01 -3.87 -9.68
N PHE A 66 -4.88 -5.10 -10.16
CA PHE A 66 -5.98 -5.80 -10.82
C PHE A 66 -7.17 -6.01 -9.89
N GLU A 67 -6.92 -6.44 -8.64
CA GLU A 67 -8.01 -6.57 -7.67
C GLU A 67 -8.68 -5.24 -7.38
N ARG A 68 -7.90 -4.16 -7.24
CA ARG A 68 -8.44 -2.81 -7.06
C ARG A 68 -9.35 -2.44 -8.24
N VAL A 69 -8.89 -2.61 -9.47
CA VAL A 69 -9.68 -2.31 -10.67
C VAL A 69 -10.96 -3.16 -10.70
N LYS A 70 -10.86 -4.45 -10.38
CA LYS A 70 -12.02 -5.36 -10.33
C LYS A 70 -13.06 -4.91 -9.28
N VAL A 71 -12.61 -4.55 -8.08
CA VAL A 71 -13.50 -4.05 -7.02
C VAL A 71 -14.11 -2.69 -7.40
N MET A 72 -13.33 -1.79 -8.02
CA MET A 72 -13.84 -0.50 -8.52
C MET A 72 -14.96 -0.69 -9.54
N ARG A 73 -14.80 -1.62 -10.50
CA ARG A 73 -15.83 -1.94 -11.50
C ARG A 73 -17.09 -2.48 -10.83
N LYS A 74 -16.96 -3.45 -9.91
CA LYS A 74 -18.09 -4.03 -9.18
C LYS A 74 -18.80 -3.01 -8.27
N LEU A 75 -18.07 -2.06 -7.68
CA LEU A 75 -18.65 -0.93 -6.93
C LEU A 75 -19.50 -0.03 -7.83
N ARG A 76 -19.01 0.31 -9.02
CA ARG A 76 -19.76 1.10 -10.01
C ARG A 76 -21.00 0.35 -10.50
N GLN A 77 -20.87 -0.93 -10.81
CA GLN A 77 -22.00 -1.78 -11.20
C GLN A 77 -23.06 -1.83 -10.10
N ALA A 78 -22.66 -2.10 -8.85
CA ALA A 78 -23.60 -2.13 -7.73
C ALA A 78 -24.30 -0.78 -7.52
N LYS A 79 -23.58 0.34 -7.64
CA LYS A 79 -24.18 1.69 -7.57
C LYS A 79 -25.24 1.89 -8.67
N ASN A 80 -24.90 1.56 -9.92
CA ASN A 80 -25.82 1.68 -11.04
C ASN A 80 -27.05 0.76 -10.88
N CYS A 81 -26.87 -0.46 -10.37
CA CYS A 81 -27.99 -1.36 -10.09
C CYS A 81 -28.92 -0.82 -8.99
N ILE A 82 -28.37 -0.18 -7.95
CA ILE A 82 -29.19 0.49 -6.91
C ILE A 82 -30.04 1.61 -7.53
N GLU A 83 -29.44 2.41 -8.42
CA GLU A 83 -30.12 3.52 -9.11
C GLU A 83 -31.21 3.02 -10.07
N GLN A 84 -30.98 1.90 -10.76
CA GLN A 84 -31.91 1.33 -11.74
C GLN A 84 -33.00 0.44 -11.14
N ALA A 85 -32.75 -0.18 -9.99
CA ALA A 85 -33.70 -1.07 -9.35
C ALA A 85 -34.98 -0.33 -8.97
N LYS A 86 -36.13 -0.91 -9.33
CA LYS A 86 -37.47 -0.39 -9.00
C LYS A 86 -38.01 -1.00 -7.71
N ASN A 87 -37.58 -2.24 -7.42
CA ASN A 87 -38.00 -2.99 -6.26
C ASN A 87 -37.07 -2.71 -5.06
N GLU A 88 -37.67 -2.51 -3.88
CA GLU A 88 -36.93 -2.22 -2.64
C GLU A 88 -36.08 -3.41 -2.18
N ALA A 89 -36.56 -4.64 -2.38
CA ALA A 89 -35.82 -5.85 -2.06
C ALA A 89 -34.51 -5.96 -2.89
N GLU A 90 -34.59 -5.73 -4.21
CA GLU A 90 -33.42 -5.73 -5.10
C GLU A 90 -32.43 -4.62 -4.73
N ARG A 91 -32.94 -3.41 -4.41
CA ARG A 91 -32.09 -2.31 -3.92
C ARG A 91 -31.32 -2.72 -2.67
N ALA A 92 -31.99 -3.33 -1.68
CA ALA A 92 -31.36 -3.77 -0.45
C ALA A 92 -30.26 -4.83 -0.70
N GLU A 93 -30.44 -5.73 -1.67
CA GLU A 93 -29.40 -6.68 -2.07
C GLU A 93 -28.20 -6.01 -2.72
N HIS A 94 -28.45 -5.09 -3.66
CA HIS A 94 -27.37 -4.34 -4.31
C HIS A 94 -26.62 -3.45 -3.32
N GLU A 95 -27.29 -2.89 -2.31
CA GLU A 95 -26.65 -2.18 -1.20
C GLU A 95 -25.77 -3.07 -0.34
N LYS A 96 -26.21 -4.30 -0.02
CA LYS A 96 -25.38 -5.29 0.69
C LYS A 96 -24.14 -5.63 -0.13
N LYS A 97 -24.31 -5.87 -1.44
CA LYS A 97 -23.20 -6.10 -2.39
C LYS A 97 -22.25 -4.89 -2.41
N PHE A 98 -22.78 -3.67 -2.45
CA PHE A 98 -22.02 -2.43 -2.43
C PHE A 98 -21.18 -2.29 -1.15
N LYS A 99 -21.78 -2.50 0.04
CA LYS A 99 -21.07 -2.50 1.34
C LYS A 99 -19.94 -3.55 1.36
N LYS A 100 -20.20 -4.76 0.88
CA LYS A 100 -19.21 -5.83 0.77
C LYS A 100 -18.03 -5.45 -0.14
N TYR A 101 -18.28 -4.84 -1.29
CA TYR A 101 -17.19 -4.39 -2.18
C TYR A 101 -16.43 -3.20 -1.61
N ARG A 102 -17.09 -2.33 -0.85
CA ARG A 102 -16.45 -1.22 -0.15
C ARG A 102 -15.44 -1.75 0.87
N GLU A 103 -15.81 -2.70 1.71
CA GLU A 103 -14.89 -3.36 2.65
C GLU A 103 -13.69 -4.00 1.93
N LYS A 104 -13.93 -4.66 0.80
CA LYS A 104 -12.87 -5.24 -0.04
C LYS A 104 -11.90 -4.16 -0.56
N MET A 105 -12.42 -3.00 -0.98
CA MET A 105 -11.60 -1.88 -1.44
C MET A 105 -10.71 -1.35 -0.31
N MET A 106 -11.28 -1.20 0.89
CA MET A 106 -10.56 -0.73 2.08
C MET A 106 -9.43 -1.69 2.44
N TYR A 107 -9.68 -2.99 2.39
CA TYR A 107 -8.66 -4.01 2.59
C TYR A 107 -7.48 -3.86 1.62
N ILE A 108 -7.74 -3.67 0.32
CA ILE A 108 -6.66 -3.52 -0.68
C ILE A 108 -5.81 -2.28 -0.40
N TYR A 109 -6.46 -1.17 -0.01
CA TYR A 109 -5.82 0.12 0.16
C TYR A 109 -4.99 0.21 1.45
N TYR A 110 -5.55 -0.25 2.57
CA TYR A 110 -4.93 -0.19 3.89
C TYR A 110 -4.13 -1.45 4.25
N TYR A 111 -3.92 -2.35 3.28
CA TYR A 111 -3.15 -3.57 3.51
C TYR A 111 -1.72 -3.26 3.98
N PRO A 112 -1.24 -3.86 5.09
CA PRO A 112 0.12 -3.64 5.60
C PRO A 112 1.20 -3.94 4.55
N LYS A 113 2.15 -3.02 4.38
CA LYS A 113 3.25 -3.18 3.39
C LYS A 113 4.31 -4.17 3.88
N SER A 114 4.44 -4.33 5.19
CA SER A 114 5.34 -5.28 5.84
C SER A 114 4.97 -6.74 5.56
N GLU A 115 3.71 -7.01 5.24
CA GLU A 115 3.17 -8.34 5.08
C GLU A 115 2.98 -8.73 3.60
N PRO A 116 3.17 -10.03 3.24
CA PRO A 116 2.88 -10.51 1.90
C PRO A 116 1.37 -10.46 1.64
N TYR A 117 0.98 -9.85 0.52
CA TYR A 117 -0.42 -9.64 0.19
C TYR A 117 -1.17 -10.97 0.03
N ILE A 118 -2.36 -11.05 0.64
CA ILE A 118 -3.27 -12.19 0.50
C ILE A 118 -4.39 -11.77 -0.46
N PRO A 119 -4.41 -12.27 -1.72
CA PRO A 119 -5.40 -11.88 -2.72
C PRO A 119 -6.82 -12.19 -2.28
N LEU A 120 -7.77 -11.36 -2.68
CA LEU A 120 -9.20 -11.52 -2.39
C LEU A 120 -9.91 -12.44 -3.37
N PHE A 121 -9.42 -12.51 -4.62
CA PHE A 121 -10.08 -13.20 -5.73
C PHE A 121 -9.16 -14.29 -6.31
N LEU A 122 -8.80 -15.29 -5.51
CA LEU A 122 -8.22 -16.50 -6.08
C LEU A 122 -9.32 -17.42 -6.59
N SER A 123 -9.01 -18.13 -7.66
CA SER A 123 -9.78 -19.29 -8.11
C SER A 123 -9.75 -20.42 -7.08
N ALA A 124 -8.59 -20.66 -6.46
CA ALA A 124 -8.43 -21.63 -5.39
C ALA A 124 -8.66 -21.01 -4.00
N SER A 125 -9.41 -21.71 -3.15
CA SER A 125 -9.65 -21.31 -1.77
C SER A 125 -8.34 -21.23 -0.97
N HIS A 126 -8.17 -20.15 -0.21
CA HIS A 126 -7.04 -19.99 0.71
C HIS A 126 -7.04 -21.09 1.78
N SER A 127 -5.84 -21.49 2.22
CA SER A 127 -5.69 -22.25 3.48
C SER A 127 -6.45 -21.57 4.63
N LYS A 128 -7.03 -22.37 5.53
CA LYS A 128 -7.86 -21.92 6.66
C LYS A 128 -7.16 -20.84 7.50
N GLU A 129 -5.84 -20.89 7.62
CA GLU A 129 -5.03 -19.90 8.32
C GLU A 129 -5.01 -18.54 7.62
N ASN A 130 -4.79 -18.54 6.30
CA ASN A 130 -4.80 -17.33 5.49
C ASN A 130 -6.18 -16.69 5.48
N GLN A 131 -7.27 -17.47 5.51
CA GLN A 131 -8.62 -16.93 5.66
C GLN A 131 -8.81 -16.23 7.01
N LYS A 132 -8.37 -16.84 8.12
CA LYS A 132 -8.42 -16.21 9.46
C LYS A 132 -7.61 -14.92 9.48
N ARG A 133 -6.39 -14.93 8.94
CA ARG A 133 -5.52 -13.76 8.86
C ARG A 133 -6.12 -12.66 7.98
N GLN A 134 -6.68 -13.02 6.83
CA GLN A 134 -7.38 -12.09 5.95
C GLN A 134 -8.56 -11.42 6.67
N LYS A 135 -9.38 -12.17 7.42
CA LYS A 135 -10.48 -11.61 8.22
C LYS A 135 -9.97 -10.61 9.27
N LYS A 136 -8.86 -10.91 9.96
CA LYS A 136 -8.24 -9.98 10.92
C LYS A 136 -7.76 -8.70 10.24
N LEU A 137 -7.04 -8.83 9.13
CA LEU A 137 -6.51 -7.70 8.36
C LEU A 137 -7.63 -6.83 7.76
N ARG A 138 -8.76 -7.41 7.36
CA ARG A 138 -9.94 -6.65 6.94
C ARG A 138 -10.49 -5.77 8.07
N LYS A 139 -10.65 -6.34 9.27
CA LYS A 139 -11.10 -5.57 10.44
C LYS A 139 -10.15 -4.43 10.77
N GLU A 140 -8.84 -4.69 10.71
CA GLU A 140 -7.83 -3.65 10.94
C GLU A 140 -7.87 -2.55 9.88
N ALA A 141 -8.03 -2.91 8.60
CA ALA A 141 -8.17 -1.95 7.50
C ALA A 141 -9.41 -1.05 7.68
N ILE A 142 -10.52 -1.62 8.16
CA ILE A 142 -11.74 -0.85 8.47
C ILE A 142 -11.49 0.12 9.63
N ALA A 143 -10.90 -0.35 10.72
CA ALA A 143 -10.57 0.50 11.86
C ALA A 143 -9.58 1.64 11.50
N ARG A 144 -8.59 1.36 10.64
CA ARG A 144 -7.66 2.39 10.14
C ARG A 144 -8.38 3.43 9.29
N PHE A 145 -9.28 3.00 8.42
CA PHE A 145 -10.06 3.91 7.59
C PHE A 145 -10.95 4.83 8.42
N GLU A 146 -11.70 4.27 9.37
CA GLU A 146 -12.57 5.05 10.27
C GLU A 146 -11.79 6.11 11.05
N LYS A 147 -10.51 5.83 11.34
CA LYS A 147 -9.61 6.79 11.98
C LYS A 147 -9.05 7.85 11.04
N GLU A 148 -8.72 7.50 9.80
CA GLU A 148 -7.94 8.35 8.89
C GLU A 148 -8.77 9.15 7.89
N GLN A 149 -9.97 8.71 7.52
CA GLN A 149 -10.73 9.34 6.43
C GLN A 149 -12.23 9.47 6.75
N PRO A 150 -12.84 10.64 6.52
CA PRO A 150 -14.29 10.72 6.44
C PRO A 150 -14.76 9.91 5.22
N ILE A 151 -15.90 9.24 5.39
CA ILE A 151 -16.52 8.35 4.40
C ILE A 151 -16.63 9.02 3.02
N ASP A 152 -16.94 10.31 3.00
CA ASP A 152 -17.21 11.08 1.78
C ASP A 152 -15.97 11.25 0.88
N ALA A 153 -14.78 11.41 1.48
CA ALA A 153 -13.53 11.53 0.72
C ALA A 153 -13.22 10.24 -0.06
N PHE A 154 -13.59 9.09 0.50
CA PHE A 154 -13.45 7.80 -0.16
C PHE A 154 -14.41 7.62 -1.34
N HIS A 155 -15.67 8.04 -1.18
CA HIS A 155 -16.63 8.02 -2.28
C HIS A 155 -16.17 8.88 -3.45
N GLN A 156 -15.64 10.08 -3.16
CA GLN A 156 -15.08 10.95 -4.20
C GLN A 156 -13.91 10.29 -4.94
N PHE A 157 -13.03 9.57 -4.24
CA PHE A 157 -11.91 8.85 -4.84
C PHE A 157 -12.35 7.64 -5.69
N CYS A 158 -13.37 6.91 -5.25
CA CYS A 158 -13.84 5.71 -5.96
C CYS A 158 -14.60 6.04 -7.24
N PHE A 159 -15.44 7.06 -7.21
CA PHE A 159 -16.33 7.34 -8.32
C PHE A 159 -15.86 8.52 -9.18
N ASN A 160 -14.91 9.33 -8.69
CA ASN A 160 -14.54 10.60 -9.30
C ASN A 160 -15.76 11.53 -9.52
N ASP A 161 -16.84 11.33 -8.75
CA ASP A 161 -18.11 12.05 -8.88
C ASP A 161 -17.93 13.58 -8.71
N GLY A 162 -16.84 14.01 -8.06
CA GLY A 162 -16.48 15.42 -7.87
C GLY A 162 -15.65 16.06 -8.98
N LYS A 163 -15.31 15.36 -10.07
CA LYS A 163 -14.77 16.00 -11.28
C LYS A 163 -15.92 16.38 -12.21
N SER A 164 -16.88 17.17 -11.71
CA SER A 164 -17.66 18.01 -12.61
C SER A 164 -16.69 18.95 -13.33
N LYS A 165 -16.90 19.12 -14.63
CA LYS A 165 -16.03 19.83 -15.56
C LYS A 165 -15.97 21.34 -15.31
N ASP A 166 -16.62 21.82 -14.24
CA ASP A 166 -16.93 23.24 -14.00
C ASP A 166 -16.16 23.85 -12.81
N SER A 167 -15.33 23.09 -12.08
CA SER A 167 -14.54 23.64 -10.96
C SER A 167 -13.19 24.23 -11.40
N THR A 168 -13.25 25.20 -12.31
CA THR A 168 -12.18 26.19 -12.55
C THR A 168 -12.41 27.43 -11.69
N THR A 169 -12.55 27.29 -10.36
CA THR A 169 -12.40 28.41 -9.42
C THR A 169 -12.30 27.89 -7.97
N ALA A 170 -11.50 28.59 -7.18
CA ALA A 170 -11.40 28.57 -5.71
C ALA A 170 -10.53 27.50 -5.01
N GLU A 171 -9.23 27.83 -4.95
CA GLU A 171 -8.41 27.99 -3.73
C GLU A 171 -8.34 26.91 -2.61
N LYS A 172 -7.09 26.45 -2.40
CA LYS A 172 -6.44 26.20 -1.08
C LYS A 172 -7.14 25.26 -0.07
N THR A 173 -7.51 24.07 -0.50
CA THR A 173 -7.26 22.89 0.35
C THR A 173 -6.51 21.87 -0.49
N ARG A 174 -5.24 21.59 -0.13
CA ARG A 174 -4.46 20.51 -0.74
C ARG A 174 -5.23 19.21 -0.54
N SER A 175 -6.00 18.81 -1.54
CA SER A 175 -6.86 17.63 -1.46
C SER A 175 -6.00 16.41 -1.08
N ALA A 176 -6.51 15.56 -0.20
CA ALA A 176 -5.83 14.35 0.22
C ALA A 176 -5.43 13.43 -0.97
N ALA A 177 -6.07 13.59 -2.12
CA ALA A 177 -5.69 12.94 -3.38
C ALA A 177 -4.29 13.34 -3.88
N GLU A 178 -3.82 14.55 -3.61
CA GLU A 178 -2.48 15.04 -3.98
C GLU A 178 -1.37 14.46 -3.09
N LEU A 179 -1.69 14.12 -1.84
CA LEU A 179 -0.77 13.42 -0.92
C LEU A 179 -0.53 11.96 -1.31
N LEU A 180 -1.47 11.35 -2.03
CA LEU A 180 -1.46 9.93 -2.42
C LEU A 180 -0.81 9.68 -3.77
N LEU A 181 -0.71 10.70 -4.61
CA LEU A 181 -0.02 10.66 -5.90
C LEU A 181 1.08 11.72 -5.89
N LYS A 182 2.22 11.38 -5.28
CA LYS A 182 3.51 12.05 -5.56
C LYS A 182 3.91 11.78 -7.00
N ASN A 183 3.18 12.36 -7.94
CA ASN A 183 3.65 12.48 -9.29
C ASN A 183 4.74 13.55 -9.27
N PRO A 184 5.97 13.24 -9.72
CA PRO A 184 7.02 14.24 -9.81
C PRO A 184 6.52 15.39 -10.68
N THR A 185 6.71 16.63 -10.22
CA THR A 185 6.31 17.83 -10.96
C THR A 185 6.90 17.79 -12.37
N LYS A 186 6.14 18.26 -13.37
CA LYS A 186 6.53 18.24 -14.79
C LYS A 186 7.90 18.89 -15.05
N GLU A 187 8.36 19.78 -14.17
CA GLU A 187 9.70 20.37 -14.21
C GLU A 187 10.83 19.37 -13.91
N MET A 188 10.63 18.42 -12.99
CA MET A 188 11.63 17.41 -12.66
C MET A 188 11.83 16.39 -13.79
N VAL A 189 10.77 16.08 -14.54
CA VAL A 189 10.81 15.16 -15.70
C VAL A 189 11.54 15.79 -16.89
N LYS A 190 11.47 17.13 -17.06
CA LYS A 190 12.16 17.84 -18.16
C LYS A 190 13.68 17.91 -17.95
N LYS A 191 14.16 17.94 -16.70
CA LYS A 191 15.60 17.88 -16.37
C LYS A 191 16.21 16.50 -16.60
N GLN A 192 15.46 15.42 -16.39
CA GLN A 192 15.97 14.05 -16.64
C GLN A 192 16.10 13.71 -18.13
N LYS A 193 15.21 14.20 -19.01
CA LYS A 193 15.32 13.97 -20.46
C LYS A 193 16.52 14.68 -21.12
N LYS A 194 17.00 15.80 -20.57
CA LYS A 194 18.19 16.50 -21.10
C LYS A 194 19.52 15.82 -20.76
N ALA A 195 19.58 14.98 -19.73
CA ALA A 195 20.79 14.24 -19.37
C ALA A 195 21.01 12.99 -20.25
N TYR A 196 19.93 12.34 -20.71
CA TYR A 196 20.05 11.13 -21.53
C TYR A 196 20.40 11.41 -22.99
N SER A 197 19.97 12.54 -23.55
CA SER A 197 20.19 12.91 -24.96
C SER A 197 21.65 13.26 -25.31
N LYS A 198 22.55 13.45 -24.34
CA LYS A 198 23.96 13.77 -24.61
C LYS A 198 24.90 12.56 -24.66
N ARG A 199 24.43 11.35 -24.33
CA ARG A 199 25.28 10.14 -24.28
C ARG A 199 25.15 9.19 -25.47
N SER A 200 24.17 9.40 -26.36
CA SER A 200 23.89 8.50 -27.48
C SER A 200 24.35 9.02 -28.85
N LYS A 201 25.36 9.91 -28.91
CA LYS A 201 25.89 10.46 -30.17
C LYS A 201 27.37 10.12 -30.42
N SER A 202 27.82 8.95 -29.99
CA SER A 202 29.15 8.43 -30.34
C SER A 202 29.16 6.90 -30.40
N GLY A 203 29.41 6.38 -31.61
CA GLY A 203 29.76 4.99 -31.91
C GLY A 203 28.56 4.04 -32.07
N GLU A 204 28.52 3.10 -33.00
CA GLU A 204 29.37 2.74 -34.12
C GLU A 204 28.60 1.66 -34.89
N LYS A 205 28.61 1.68 -36.22
CA LYS A 205 27.87 0.73 -37.05
C LYS A 205 28.70 -0.55 -37.22
N SER A 206 28.14 -1.72 -36.93
CA SER A 206 28.65 -2.99 -37.47
C SER A 206 27.55 -3.76 -38.19
N LYS A 207 27.99 -4.41 -39.27
CA LYS A 207 27.23 -4.82 -40.44
C LYS A 207 26.59 -6.20 -40.28
N HIS A 208 25.58 -6.38 -41.13
CA HIS A 208 24.83 -7.57 -41.52
C HIS A 208 25.71 -8.69 -42.11
N THR A 209 25.40 -9.96 -41.77
CA THR A 209 25.68 -11.16 -42.57
C THR A 209 24.57 -12.19 -42.35
N PRO A 210 23.94 -12.74 -43.41
CA PRO A 210 22.98 -13.85 -43.30
C PRO A 210 23.67 -15.19 -43.63
N VAL A 211 23.40 -16.24 -42.86
CA VAL A 211 23.82 -17.63 -43.13
C VAL A 211 22.64 -18.50 -42.65
N LEU A 212 21.81 -19.00 -43.56
CA LEU A 212 21.90 -20.25 -44.35
C LEU A 212 21.20 -21.43 -43.64
N VAL A 213 20.19 -21.91 -44.37
CA VAL A 213 19.32 -23.07 -44.20
C VAL A 213 20.10 -24.36 -43.91
N ASN A 214 19.54 -25.26 -43.09
CA ASN A 214 19.54 -26.70 -43.38
C ASN A 214 18.30 -27.37 -42.76
N GLN A 215 17.59 -28.08 -43.62
CA GLN A 215 16.46 -29.00 -43.43
C GLN A 215 16.97 -30.41 -43.09
N GLU A 216 16.01 -31.31 -42.84
CA GLU A 216 16.08 -32.78 -42.73
C GLU A 216 16.40 -33.28 -41.31
N ASP A 217 15.78 -34.30 -40.72
CA ASP A 217 14.55 -35.11 -40.91
C ASP A 217 14.49 -36.04 -39.66
N ASP A 218 13.51 -36.95 -39.60
CA ASP A 218 13.40 -38.14 -38.71
C ASP A 218 12.46 -38.06 -37.49
N ASP A 219 11.23 -38.52 -37.74
CA ASP A 219 10.57 -39.71 -37.16
C ASP A 219 10.67 -40.01 -35.65
N GLU A 220 9.50 -40.22 -35.02
CA GLU A 220 9.07 -41.52 -34.45
C GLU A 220 8.09 -41.32 -33.26
N MET A 221 6.81 -41.63 -33.51
CA MET A 221 5.80 -41.89 -32.47
C MET A 221 5.90 -43.37 -32.04
N PRO A 222 5.58 -43.69 -30.78
CA PRO A 222 4.41 -44.57 -30.63
C PRO A 222 3.50 -44.26 -29.43
N ASP A 223 2.22 -44.60 -29.66
CA ASP A 223 1.13 -44.75 -28.71
C ASP A 223 1.41 -45.77 -27.59
N ALA A 224 0.91 -45.49 -26.38
CA ALA A 224 0.43 -46.53 -25.47
C ALA A 224 -0.58 -45.98 -24.46
N ALA A 225 -1.74 -46.63 -24.45
CA ALA A 225 -2.93 -46.35 -23.65
C ALA A 225 -2.91 -47.04 -22.26
N LYS A 226 -4.01 -46.78 -21.50
CA LYS A 226 -4.59 -47.53 -20.36
C LYS A 226 -4.01 -47.16 -18.97
N GLU A 227 -4.78 -47.07 -17.88
CA GLU A 227 -6.14 -47.51 -17.57
C GLU A 227 -6.66 -46.81 -16.29
N ASP A 228 -7.97 -46.93 -16.08
CA ASP A 228 -8.86 -46.35 -15.08
C ASP A 228 -8.59 -46.70 -13.60
N CYS A 229 -9.08 -45.85 -12.68
CA CYS A 229 -9.62 -46.26 -11.37
C CYS A 229 -10.65 -45.22 -10.87
N VAL A 230 -11.91 -45.69 -10.82
CA VAL A 230 -13.14 -45.10 -10.26
C VAL A 230 -13.19 -45.42 -8.76
N GLU A 231 -13.65 -44.52 -7.89
CA GLU A 231 -14.91 -44.55 -7.07
C GLU A 231 -14.70 -43.51 -5.93
N GLU A 232 -15.67 -42.86 -5.27
CA GLU A 232 -17.12 -42.67 -5.37
C GLU A 232 -17.50 -41.46 -4.46
N GLU A 233 -18.61 -40.82 -4.82
CA GLU A 233 -19.59 -40.02 -4.05
C GLU A 233 -19.22 -39.17 -2.80
N GLU A 234 -19.50 -37.86 -2.89
CA GLU A 234 -20.43 -37.19 -1.96
C GLU A 234 -21.12 -36.02 -2.68
N HIS A 235 -22.45 -36.11 -2.77
CA HIS A 235 -23.36 -35.22 -3.48
C HIS A 235 -23.72 -34.04 -2.55
N GLU A 236 -23.20 -32.84 -2.80
CA GLU A 236 -23.73 -31.59 -2.23
C GLU A 236 -24.09 -30.64 -3.37
N GLU A 237 -25.35 -30.22 -3.39
CA GLU A 237 -25.98 -29.35 -4.37
C GLU A 237 -25.20 -28.04 -4.53
N HIS A 238 -24.41 -27.93 -5.59
CA HIS A 238 -23.75 -26.69 -5.97
C HIS A 238 -24.51 -26.08 -7.15
N GLU A 239 -25.35 -25.07 -6.87
CA GLU A 239 -25.95 -24.21 -7.88
C GLU A 239 -24.86 -23.67 -8.81
N MET A 240 -24.82 -24.19 -10.03
CA MET A 240 -24.00 -23.66 -11.11
C MET A 240 -24.66 -22.41 -11.66
N GLU A 241 -24.40 -21.25 -11.05
CA GLU A 241 -24.47 -19.99 -11.78
C GLU A 241 -23.32 -19.98 -12.80
N LYS A 242 -23.61 -20.41 -14.02
CA LYS A 242 -22.82 -20.08 -15.21
C LYS A 242 -22.93 -18.57 -15.43
N GLU A 243 -22.12 -17.77 -14.75
CA GLU A 243 -21.86 -16.39 -15.19
C GLU A 243 -21.02 -16.48 -16.46
N GLU A 244 -21.65 -16.20 -17.60
CA GLU A 244 -20.99 -16.02 -18.90
C GLU A 244 -19.94 -14.91 -18.74
N ASP A 245 -18.68 -15.33 -18.72
CA ASP A 245 -17.50 -14.47 -18.76
C ASP A 245 -17.43 -13.79 -20.13
N ASP A 246 -18.23 -12.73 -20.29
CA ASP A 246 -18.11 -11.76 -21.37
C ASP A 246 -16.86 -10.89 -21.10
N PHE A 247 -15.72 -11.52 -21.34
CA PHE A 247 -14.39 -11.03 -21.00
C PHE A 247 -13.86 -9.98 -22.01
N PHE A 248 -14.58 -9.71 -23.12
CA PHE A 248 -14.10 -8.83 -24.20
C PHE A 248 -15.09 -7.85 -24.86
N LEU A 249 -16.29 -7.63 -24.31
CA LEU A 249 -17.21 -6.58 -24.80
C LEU A 249 -17.28 -5.38 -23.83
#